data_AF-R4YVK5-F1
#
_entry.id   AF-R4YVK5-F1
#
_cell.length_a   1.000
_cell.length_b   1.000
_cell.length_c   1.000
_cell.angle_alpha   90.00
_cell.angle_beta   90.00
_cell.angle_gamma   90.00
#
_symmetry.space_group_name_H-M   'P 1'
#
loop_
_entity.id
_entity.type
_entity.pdbx_description
1 polymer ?
#
loop_
_entity_poly.entity_id
_entity_poly.type
_entity_poly.pdbx_seq_one_letter_code
_entity_poly.pdbx_strand_id
1 'polypeptide(L)'
;MALCVGGALLGACGGKPAPRPVRPSRPAPAYLPAPKSAKGYEVSWRAPSQNEVTRLGPVYAPSHQCPVPIGRLVVLEPTFLDLNGAPRRGTILVARAKAETLGRAFGELYSAGFRIERMDIWAAWWARLDPAAGELVNNTVGFSCRKLQSGSWSRHSFGEAIDINPVINPYSHRKYVFPKHPTIDYTQRRTRGKARVGEVAPYGPVTSAFWRLRWNWGGDWLTTKDWMHFSAPNATGVELIEHDEHDEVGQPEWQPKRQVGAVSAG
;
A
#
# COMPACT_ATOMS: atom_id res chain seq x y z
N MET A 1 37.65 75.90 10.28
CA MET A 1 38.33 74.72 9.73
C MET A 1 37.42 73.53 9.93
N ALA A 2 37.15 72.81 8.85
CA ALA A 2 36.30 71.64 8.81
C ALA A 2 36.88 70.47 9.61
N LEU A 3 36.00 69.64 10.21
CA LEU A 3 36.00 68.17 10.07
C LEU A 3 34.82 67.59 10.88
N CYS A 4 33.78 67.15 10.16
CA CYS A 4 32.85 66.13 10.63
C CYS A 4 33.51 64.76 10.45
N VAL A 5 33.37 63.85 11.44
CA VAL A 5 33.15 62.38 11.37
C VAL A 5 32.92 61.95 12.84
N GLY A 6 31.87 61.26 13.32
CA GLY A 6 30.90 60.35 12.69
C GLY A 6 31.24 58.89 12.98
N GLY A 7 30.62 58.24 13.98
CA GLY A 7 30.70 56.76 14.15
C GLY A 7 30.41 56.31 15.58
N ALA A 8 29.17 55.97 15.97
CA ALA A 8 28.36 54.80 15.62
C ALA A 8 28.51 53.66 16.65
N LEU A 9 27.39 53.39 17.32
CA LEU A 9 27.16 52.33 18.30
C LEU A 9 27.48 50.94 17.74
N LEU A 10 28.04 50.10 18.60
CA LEU A 10 28.23 48.66 18.40
C LEU A 10 26.87 47.96 18.21
N GLY A 11 26.48 47.77 16.95
CA GLY A 11 25.40 46.86 16.58
C GLY A 11 25.94 45.45 16.41
N ALA A 12 25.59 44.55 17.32
CA ALA A 12 25.81 43.12 17.15
C ALA A 12 24.87 42.59 16.05
N CYS A 13 25.40 42.30 14.86
CA CYS A 13 24.68 41.55 13.84
C CYS A 13 24.64 40.05 14.22
N GLY A 14 23.50 39.61 14.76
CA GLY A 14 23.16 38.19 14.86
C GLY A 14 22.89 37.60 13.47
N GLY A 15 23.92 37.06 12.82
CA GLY A 15 23.76 36.28 11.59
C GLY A 15 23.15 34.91 11.90
N LYS A 16 22.02 34.58 11.24
CA LYS A 16 21.47 33.21 11.24
C LYS A 16 22.53 32.25 10.67
N PRO A 17 22.72 31.05 11.25
CA PRO A 17 23.65 30.08 10.69
C PRO A 17 23.20 29.71 9.28
N ALA A 18 24.16 29.70 8.34
CA ALA A 18 23.90 29.30 6.95
C ALA A 18 23.32 27.88 6.91
N PRO A 19 22.33 27.61 6.04
CA PRO A 19 21.79 26.26 5.89
C PRO A 19 22.92 25.31 5.47
N ARG A 20 23.04 24.18 6.16
CA ARG A 20 23.99 23.11 5.79
C ARG A 20 23.72 22.69 4.34
N PRO A 21 24.76 22.46 3.52
CA PRO A 21 24.58 21.94 2.18
C PRO A 21 23.85 20.60 2.25
N VAL A 22 22.70 20.54 1.58
CA VAL A 22 21.93 19.30 1.40
C VAL A 22 22.85 18.33 0.66
N ARG A 23 23.16 17.20 1.30
CA ARG A 23 23.90 16.09 0.67
C ARG A 23 23.14 15.70 -0.61
N PRO A 24 23.83 15.52 -1.76
CA PRO A 24 23.16 15.12 -2.98
C PRO A 24 22.34 13.85 -2.74
N SER A 25 21.07 13.92 -3.14
CA SER A 25 20.10 12.83 -3.08
C SER A 25 20.69 11.59 -3.74
N ARG A 26 20.65 10.46 -3.02
CA ARG A 26 20.97 9.13 -3.53
C ARG A 26 20.29 8.96 -4.90
N PRO A 27 20.98 8.45 -5.94
CA PRO A 27 20.37 8.26 -7.25
C PRO A 27 19.12 7.39 -7.10
N ALA A 28 18.05 7.80 -7.79
CA ALA A 28 16.84 7.00 -7.88
C ALA A 28 17.23 5.59 -8.33
N PRO A 29 16.65 4.53 -7.75
CA PRO A 29 16.89 3.17 -8.21
C PRO A 29 16.70 3.12 -9.73
N ALA A 30 17.68 2.54 -10.44
CA ALA A 30 17.61 2.36 -11.88
C ALA A 30 16.45 1.41 -12.19
N TYR A 31 15.26 1.98 -12.38
CA TYR A 31 14.16 1.27 -12.98
C TYR A 31 14.61 0.84 -14.38
N LEU A 32 14.30 -0.41 -14.75
CA LEU A 32 14.43 -0.85 -16.13
C LEU A 32 13.80 0.20 -17.06
N PRO A 33 14.36 0.45 -18.25
CA PRO A 33 13.84 1.50 -19.12
C PRO A 33 12.35 1.29 -19.33
N ALA A 34 11.59 2.36 -19.09
CA ALA A 34 10.16 2.40 -19.36
C ALA A 34 9.90 1.92 -20.80
N PRO A 35 8.83 1.16 -21.06
CA PRO A 35 8.46 0.82 -22.43
C PRO A 35 8.31 2.10 -23.24
N LYS A 36 8.84 2.10 -24.47
CA LYS A 36 8.95 3.29 -25.33
C LYS A 36 7.61 3.89 -25.78
N SER A 37 6.46 3.42 -25.31
CA SER A 37 5.16 4.07 -25.50
C SER A 37 4.12 3.63 -24.46
N ALA A 38 3.26 4.55 -24.03
CA ALA A 38 2.04 4.27 -23.27
C ALA A 38 0.90 3.63 -24.12
N LYS A 39 1.19 3.19 -25.36
CA LYS A 39 0.21 2.47 -26.19
C LYS A 39 -0.21 1.19 -25.48
N GLY A 40 -1.51 0.94 -25.39
CA GLY A 40 -2.07 -0.28 -24.82
C GLY A 40 -2.48 -0.18 -23.35
N TYR A 41 -2.36 0.99 -22.70
CA TYR A 41 -3.03 1.19 -21.42
C TYR A 41 -4.54 1.34 -21.64
N GLU A 42 -5.31 0.49 -20.97
CA GLU A 42 -6.77 0.54 -20.94
C GLU A 42 -7.22 0.49 -19.48
N VAL A 43 -8.31 1.18 -19.18
CA VAL A 43 -8.92 1.14 -17.86
C VAL A 43 -10.44 1.22 -17.96
N SER A 44 -11.10 0.37 -17.20
CA SER A 44 -12.55 0.35 -17.02
C SER A 44 -12.87 0.15 -15.55
N TRP A 45 -14.09 0.48 -15.15
CA TRP A 45 -14.61 0.05 -13.87
C TRP A 45 -16.11 -0.20 -13.95
N ARG A 46 -16.57 -1.21 -13.21
CA ARG A 46 -17.96 -1.64 -13.23
C ARG A 46 -18.40 -2.12 -11.85
N ALA A 47 -19.71 -2.21 -11.64
CA ALA A 47 -20.21 -2.90 -10.47
C ALA A 47 -19.73 -4.36 -10.47
N PRO A 48 -19.40 -4.94 -9.29
CA PRO A 48 -19.14 -6.37 -9.20
C PRO A 48 -20.42 -7.14 -9.57
N SER A 49 -20.27 -8.17 -10.39
CA SER A 49 -21.34 -9.11 -10.73
C SER A 49 -21.76 -9.93 -9.49
N GLN A 50 -22.94 -10.55 -9.54
CA GLN A 50 -23.39 -11.39 -8.43
C GLN A 50 -22.43 -12.56 -8.15
N ASN A 51 -21.91 -13.21 -9.20
CA ASN A 51 -20.88 -14.23 -9.04
C ASN A 51 -19.60 -13.66 -8.44
N GLU A 52 -19.27 -12.41 -8.78
CA GLU A 52 -18.12 -11.75 -8.18
C GLU A 52 -18.31 -11.59 -6.66
N VAL A 53 -19.46 -11.03 -6.26
CA VAL A 53 -19.79 -10.83 -4.84
C VAL A 53 -19.81 -12.15 -4.06
N THR A 54 -20.41 -13.21 -4.61
CA THR A 54 -20.50 -14.52 -3.95
C THR A 54 -19.13 -15.13 -3.67
N ARG A 55 -18.16 -14.97 -4.57
CA ARG A 55 -16.82 -15.54 -4.41
C ARG A 55 -15.85 -14.61 -3.65
N LEU A 56 -16.27 -13.40 -3.26
CA LEU A 56 -15.42 -12.54 -2.41
C LEU A 56 -15.12 -13.21 -1.08
N GLY A 57 -15.95 -14.19 -0.69
CA GLY A 57 -15.75 -14.97 0.52
C GLY A 57 -15.58 -14.01 1.71
N PRO A 58 -14.56 -14.22 2.55
CA PRO A 58 -14.43 -13.35 3.70
C PRO A 58 -13.88 -11.94 3.43
N VAL A 59 -13.60 -11.53 2.18
CA VAL A 59 -13.12 -10.16 1.84
C VAL A 59 -14.30 -9.24 2.05
N TYR A 60 -15.50 -9.78 1.89
CA TYR A 60 -16.77 -9.13 2.09
C TYR A 60 -17.76 -10.11 2.76
N ALA A 61 -17.35 -10.75 3.86
CA ALA A 61 -18.26 -11.64 4.60
C ALA A 61 -19.31 -10.83 5.37
N PRO A 62 -20.58 -11.28 5.42
CA PRO A 62 -21.61 -10.65 6.26
C PRO A 62 -21.21 -10.55 7.74
N SER A 63 -20.49 -11.55 8.26
CA SER A 63 -19.98 -11.56 9.64
C SER A 63 -18.99 -10.44 9.94
N HIS A 64 -18.32 -9.89 8.92
CA HIS A 64 -17.38 -8.80 9.09
C HIS A 64 -18.07 -7.45 9.27
N GLN A 65 -19.38 -7.31 9.06
CA GLN A 65 -20.10 -6.04 9.27
C GLN A 65 -19.41 -4.83 8.61
N CYS A 66 -19.02 -5.02 7.34
CA CYS A 66 -18.19 -4.06 6.62
C CYS A 66 -18.79 -2.65 6.61
N PRO A 67 -17.97 -1.60 6.80
CA PRO A 67 -18.47 -0.24 6.92
C PRO A 67 -18.98 0.33 5.59
N VAL A 68 -18.68 -0.34 4.47
CA VAL A 68 -19.06 0.08 3.13
C VAL A 68 -19.91 -0.99 2.47
N PRO A 69 -21.12 -0.67 1.96
CA PRO A 69 -21.94 -1.62 1.24
C PRO A 69 -21.37 -1.90 -0.16
N ILE A 70 -21.56 -3.13 -0.67
CA ILE A 70 -20.99 -3.60 -1.95
C ILE A 70 -21.30 -2.68 -3.14
N GLY A 71 -22.47 -2.02 -3.16
CA GLY A 71 -22.87 -1.07 -4.22
C GLY A 71 -22.02 0.21 -4.28
N ARG A 72 -21.26 0.51 -3.22
CA ARG A 72 -20.28 1.61 -3.16
C ARG A 72 -18.88 1.18 -3.64
N LEU A 73 -18.69 -0.09 -3.95
CA LEU A 73 -17.47 -0.63 -4.53
C LEU A 73 -17.63 -0.86 -6.03
N VAL A 74 -16.52 -0.85 -6.75
CA VAL A 74 -16.43 -1.22 -8.17
C VAL A 74 -15.19 -2.07 -8.40
N VAL A 75 -15.27 -2.97 -9.38
CA VAL A 75 -14.10 -3.67 -9.90
C VAL A 75 -13.42 -2.70 -10.87
N LEU A 76 -12.27 -2.16 -10.48
CA LEU A 76 -11.37 -1.43 -11.35
C LEU A 76 -10.54 -2.44 -12.15
N GLU A 77 -10.49 -2.24 -13.46
CA GLU A 77 -9.81 -3.14 -14.36
C GLU A 77 -8.78 -2.33 -15.17
N PRO A 78 -7.54 -2.13 -14.66
CA PRO A 78 -6.47 -1.45 -15.37
C PRO A 78 -5.59 -2.45 -16.12
N THR A 79 -4.97 -2.00 -17.21
CA THR A 79 -3.87 -2.72 -17.82
C THR A 79 -2.59 -2.46 -17.01
N PHE A 80 -1.88 -3.50 -16.63
CA PHE A 80 -0.60 -3.40 -15.92
C PHE A 80 0.47 -4.18 -16.68
N LEU A 81 1.74 -3.96 -16.32
CA LEU A 81 2.84 -4.75 -16.84
C LEU A 81 3.24 -5.82 -15.83
N ASP A 82 3.26 -7.09 -16.23
CA ASP A 82 3.77 -8.15 -15.37
C ASP A 82 5.29 -8.01 -15.11
N LEU A 83 5.83 -8.85 -14.22
CA LEU A 83 7.26 -8.82 -13.88
C LEU A 83 8.18 -9.04 -15.09
N ASN A 84 7.72 -9.72 -16.14
CA ASN A 84 8.54 -10.03 -17.31
C ASN A 84 8.56 -8.91 -18.34
N GLY A 85 7.46 -8.19 -18.50
CA GLY A 85 7.34 -7.45 -19.74
C GLY A 85 5.94 -7.05 -20.10
N ALA A 86 5.02 -7.99 -19.92
CA ALA A 86 3.87 -8.07 -20.79
C ALA A 86 2.69 -7.30 -20.22
N PRO A 87 1.91 -6.63 -21.09
CA PRO A 87 0.64 -6.05 -20.70
C PRO A 87 -0.34 -7.16 -20.28
N ARG A 88 -0.96 -6.98 -19.12
CA ARG A 88 -1.99 -7.86 -18.56
C ARG A 88 -3.17 -7.03 -18.11
N ARG A 89 -4.37 -7.62 -18.11
CA ARG A 89 -5.57 -7.02 -17.52
C ARG A 89 -5.64 -7.42 -16.05
N GLY A 90 -5.75 -6.43 -15.17
CA GLY A 90 -5.93 -6.63 -13.74
C GLY A 90 -7.37 -6.45 -13.31
N THR A 91 -7.70 -6.93 -12.12
CA THR A 91 -8.96 -6.63 -11.44
C THR A 91 -8.67 -6.28 -9.98
N ILE A 92 -9.16 -5.14 -9.50
CA ILE A 92 -9.01 -4.70 -8.11
C ILE A 92 -10.35 -4.12 -7.64
N LEU A 93 -10.84 -4.56 -6.49
CA LEU A 93 -12.05 -4.01 -5.88
C LEU A 93 -11.69 -2.72 -5.14
N VAL A 94 -12.34 -1.60 -5.45
CA VAL A 94 -12.03 -0.28 -4.85
C VAL A 94 -13.31 0.51 -4.59
N ALA A 95 -13.21 1.58 -3.79
CA ALA A 95 -14.30 2.54 -3.65
C ALA A 95 -14.64 3.18 -5.00
N ARG A 96 -15.92 3.23 -5.35
CA ARG A 96 -16.41 3.86 -6.61
C ARG A 96 -15.84 5.26 -6.81
N ALA A 97 -15.79 6.06 -5.73
CA ALA A 97 -15.29 7.43 -5.77
C ALA A 97 -13.78 7.55 -6.05
N LYS A 98 -13.01 6.47 -5.92
CA LYS A 98 -11.56 6.43 -6.16
C LYS A 98 -11.18 5.79 -7.49
N ALA A 99 -12.12 5.13 -8.16
CA ALA A 99 -11.85 4.33 -9.36
C ALA A 99 -11.18 5.13 -10.48
N GLU A 100 -11.68 6.33 -10.79
CA GLU A 100 -11.11 7.18 -11.84
C GLU A 100 -9.68 7.63 -11.50
N THR A 101 -9.46 8.12 -10.27
CA THR A 101 -8.14 8.57 -9.80
C THR A 101 -7.13 7.44 -9.72
N LEU A 102 -7.54 6.26 -9.25
CA LEU A 102 -6.69 5.08 -9.20
C LEU A 102 -6.39 4.56 -10.61
N GLY A 103 -7.36 4.61 -11.53
CA GLY A 103 -7.13 4.34 -12.94
C GLY A 103 -6.03 5.24 -13.51
N ARG A 104 -6.10 6.56 -13.28
CA ARG A 104 -5.01 7.47 -13.68
C ARG A 104 -3.66 7.08 -13.09
N ALA A 105 -3.60 6.78 -11.78
CA ALA A 105 -2.36 6.36 -11.14
C ALA A 105 -1.80 5.08 -11.78
N PHE A 106 -2.62 4.05 -12.01
CA PHE A 106 -2.15 2.84 -12.69
C PHE A 106 -1.70 3.10 -14.13
N GLY A 107 -2.31 4.06 -14.84
CA GLY A 107 -1.84 4.50 -16.16
C GLY A 107 -0.48 5.18 -16.11
N GLU A 108 -0.19 5.96 -15.07
CA GLU A 108 1.15 6.52 -14.82
C GLU A 108 2.18 5.42 -14.51
N LEU A 109 1.82 4.43 -13.68
CA LEU A 109 2.67 3.27 -13.39
C LEU A 109 2.99 2.49 -14.66
N TYR A 110 1.98 2.22 -15.50
CA TYR A 110 2.14 1.54 -16.78
C TYR A 110 3.08 2.31 -17.71
N SER A 111 2.86 3.62 -17.85
CA SER A 111 3.69 4.51 -18.67
C SER A 111 5.13 4.58 -18.18
N ALA A 112 5.34 4.49 -16.86
CA ALA A 112 6.67 4.44 -16.25
C ALA A 112 7.34 3.07 -16.32
N GLY A 113 6.67 2.03 -16.84
CA GLY A 113 7.22 0.68 -16.91
C GLY A 113 7.26 -0.05 -15.56
N PHE A 114 6.47 0.39 -14.57
CA PHE A 114 6.41 -0.26 -13.27
C PHE A 114 5.77 -1.64 -13.38
N ARG A 115 6.35 -2.64 -12.68
CA ARG A 115 5.94 -4.03 -12.79
C ARG A 115 5.11 -4.47 -11.60
N ILE A 116 4.02 -5.15 -11.90
CA ILE A 116 3.10 -5.70 -10.90
C ILE A 116 2.98 -7.19 -11.18
N GLU A 117 3.21 -8.04 -10.20
CA GLU A 117 3.14 -9.49 -10.43
C GLU A 117 1.73 -9.92 -10.81
N ARG A 118 0.74 -9.48 -10.02
CA ARG A 118 -0.66 -9.89 -10.18
C ARG A 118 -1.61 -8.82 -9.66
N MET A 119 -2.78 -8.74 -10.30
CA MET A 119 -3.95 -7.99 -9.84
C MET A 119 -5.19 -8.86 -10.04
N ASP A 120 -5.63 -9.53 -8.98
CA ASP A 120 -6.78 -10.40 -8.99
C ASP A 120 -7.64 -10.15 -7.73
N ILE A 121 -8.92 -9.83 -7.92
CA ILE A 121 -9.88 -9.63 -6.84
C ILE A 121 -10.07 -10.89 -5.98
N TRP A 122 -9.72 -12.06 -6.52
CA TRP A 122 -9.83 -13.34 -5.84
C TRP A 122 -8.63 -13.68 -4.98
N ALA A 123 -7.47 -13.11 -5.30
CA ALA A 123 -6.21 -13.55 -4.71
C ALA A 123 -5.92 -12.97 -3.32
N ALA A 124 -6.67 -11.95 -2.89
CA ALA A 124 -6.58 -11.41 -1.53
C ALA A 124 -6.93 -12.44 -0.44
N TRP A 125 -7.63 -13.53 -0.79
CA TRP A 125 -7.98 -14.60 0.15
C TRP A 125 -6.92 -15.67 0.34
N TRP A 126 -6.22 -16.04 -0.73
CA TRP A 126 -5.24 -17.12 -0.66
C TRP A 126 -4.07 -16.77 0.27
N ALA A 127 -3.76 -15.48 0.48
CA ALA A 127 -2.72 -15.04 1.40
C ALA A 127 -3.03 -15.23 2.91
N ARG A 128 -4.31 -15.39 3.29
CA ARG A 128 -4.73 -15.60 4.69
C ARG A 128 -5.18 -17.03 5.00
N LEU A 129 -5.44 -17.84 3.98
CA LEU A 129 -5.74 -19.25 4.15
C LEU A 129 -4.41 -20.01 4.21
N ASP A 130 -3.99 -20.27 5.45
CA ASP A 130 -2.91 -21.15 5.87
C ASP A 130 -1.47 -20.57 5.87
N PRO A 131 -0.97 -20.11 7.05
CA PRO A 131 0.45 -19.83 7.26
C PRO A 131 1.40 -21.02 6.99
N ALA A 132 0.90 -22.26 6.97
CA ALA A 132 1.64 -23.48 6.63
C ALA A 132 1.63 -23.79 5.12
N ALA A 133 0.70 -23.25 4.34
CA ALA A 133 0.64 -23.41 2.89
C ALA A 133 1.75 -22.60 2.17
N GLY A 134 2.44 -21.70 2.87
CA GLY A 134 3.73 -21.13 2.45
C GLY A 134 3.73 -20.23 1.20
N GLU A 135 2.61 -20.13 0.47
CA GLU A 135 2.50 -19.36 -0.76
C GLU A 135 1.71 -18.08 -0.55
N LEU A 136 2.42 -17.02 -0.15
CA LEU A 136 1.85 -15.67 -0.16
C LEU A 136 1.79 -15.22 -1.62
N VAL A 137 0.57 -15.16 -2.19
CA VAL A 137 0.38 -14.65 -3.55
C VAL A 137 0.78 -13.18 -3.55
N ASN A 138 1.77 -12.82 -4.37
CA ASN A 138 2.23 -11.45 -4.57
C ASN A 138 1.22 -10.62 -5.37
N ASN A 139 0.01 -10.49 -4.83
CA ASN A 139 -1.14 -9.87 -5.46
C ASN A 139 -1.31 -8.43 -5.00
N THR A 140 -1.37 -7.50 -5.94
CA THR A 140 -1.75 -6.12 -5.66
C THR A 140 -3.25 -6.08 -5.35
N VAL A 141 -3.61 -5.54 -4.18
CA VAL A 141 -4.97 -5.62 -3.62
C VAL A 141 -5.47 -4.24 -3.21
N GLY A 142 -6.80 -4.05 -3.32
CA GLY A 142 -7.50 -2.87 -2.84
C GLY A 142 -8.39 -3.21 -1.65
N PHE A 143 -9.70 -3.30 -1.85
CA PHE A 143 -10.65 -3.58 -0.80
C PHE A 143 -10.42 -4.94 -0.12
N SER A 144 -10.36 -4.93 1.22
CA SER A 144 -10.32 -6.13 2.07
C SER A 144 -10.92 -5.76 3.43
N CYS A 145 -12.14 -6.24 3.69
CA CYS A 145 -12.87 -5.86 4.90
C CYS A 145 -12.32 -6.55 6.13
N ARG A 146 -11.73 -5.75 7.02
CA ARG A 146 -11.13 -6.17 8.29
C ARG A 146 -11.05 -5.02 9.28
N LYS A 147 -11.12 -5.36 10.56
CA LYS A 147 -10.71 -4.44 11.63
C LYS A 147 -9.20 -4.55 11.84
N LEU A 148 -8.60 -3.45 12.24
CA LEU A 148 -7.30 -3.42 12.88
C LEU A 148 -7.45 -3.95 14.32
N GLN A 149 -6.34 -4.28 14.97
CA GLN A 149 -6.36 -4.70 16.38
C GLN A 149 -6.93 -3.63 17.31
N SER A 150 -6.77 -2.34 16.96
CA SER A 150 -7.39 -1.22 17.67
C SER A 150 -8.93 -1.22 17.63
N GLY A 151 -9.55 -2.14 16.88
CA GLY A 151 -11.00 -2.19 16.66
C GLY A 151 -11.49 -1.21 15.58
N SER A 152 -10.64 -0.29 15.12
CA SER A 152 -10.92 0.60 14.00
C SER A 152 -10.88 -0.16 12.68
N TRP A 153 -11.57 0.37 11.66
CA TRP A 153 -11.53 -0.19 10.31
C TRP A 153 -10.24 0.20 9.59
N SER A 154 -9.57 -0.78 8.96
CA SER A 154 -8.49 -0.52 7.98
C SER A 154 -9.03 0.32 6.82
N ARG A 155 -8.17 1.12 6.17
CA ARG A 155 -8.53 1.88 4.96
C ARG A 155 -8.88 0.95 3.79
N HIS A 156 -8.36 -0.27 3.78
CA HIS A 156 -8.80 -1.34 2.86
C HIS A 156 -10.29 -1.65 3.02
N SER A 157 -10.85 -1.57 4.22
CA SER A 157 -12.28 -1.80 4.49
C SER A 157 -13.20 -0.72 3.92
N PHE A 158 -12.63 0.40 3.48
CA PHE A 158 -13.36 1.46 2.78
C PHE A 158 -13.15 1.42 1.26
N GLY A 159 -12.24 0.56 0.76
CA GLY A 159 -11.82 0.56 -0.64
C GLY A 159 -10.96 1.77 -0.99
N GLU A 160 -10.29 2.34 0.02
CA GLU A 160 -9.50 3.57 -0.07
C GLU A 160 -8.02 3.32 0.25
N ALA A 161 -7.57 2.08 0.08
CA ALA A 161 -6.17 1.68 0.17
C ALA A 161 -5.81 0.70 -0.95
N ILE A 162 -4.52 0.65 -1.29
CA ILE A 162 -3.92 -0.27 -2.25
C ILE A 162 -2.60 -0.79 -1.66
N ASP A 163 -2.44 -2.11 -1.63
CA ASP A 163 -1.15 -2.76 -1.38
C ASP A 163 -0.55 -3.23 -2.70
N ILE A 164 0.68 -2.84 -3.01
CA ILE A 164 1.35 -3.18 -4.27
C ILE A 164 2.44 -4.23 -4.05
N ASN A 165 2.33 -5.36 -4.75
CA ASN A 165 3.27 -6.47 -4.70
C ASN A 165 3.76 -6.82 -3.27
N PRO A 166 2.89 -7.30 -2.36
CA PRO A 166 3.24 -7.54 -0.95
C PRO A 166 4.50 -8.39 -0.70
N VAL A 167 4.80 -9.36 -1.56
CA VAL A 167 6.02 -10.19 -1.43
C VAL A 167 7.28 -9.42 -1.80
N ILE A 168 7.18 -8.44 -2.69
CA ILE A 168 8.29 -7.58 -3.07
C ILE A 168 8.43 -6.42 -2.08
N ASN A 169 7.31 -5.86 -1.63
CA ASN A 169 7.23 -4.68 -0.79
C ASN A 169 6.62 -5.03 0.58
N PRO A 170 7.39 -5.63 1.50
CA PRO A 170 6.83 -6.12 2.75
C PRO A 170 6.30 -5.02 3.68
N TYR A 171 5.56 -5.47 4.68
CA TYR A 171 5.38 -4.80 5.95
C TYR A 171 6.51 -5.21 6.92
N SER A 172 6.99 -4.27 7.73
CA SER A 172 7.98 -4.51 8.76
C SER A 172 7.69 -3.67 10.01
N HIS A 173 7.59 -4.35 11.15
CA HIS A 173 7.50 -3.73 12.47
C HIS A 173 8.42 -4.49 13.43
N ARG A 174 9.40 -3.79 14.04
CA ARG A 174 10.39 -4.42 14.94
C ARG A 174 11.09 -5.62 14.29
N LYS A 175 10.84 -6.84 14.80
CA LYS A 175 11.37 -8.11 14.28
C LYS A 175 10.39 -8.85 13.38
N TYR A 176 9.15 -8.37 13.30
CA TYR A 176 8.12 -8.93 12.46
C TYR A 176 8.24 -8.37 11.04
N VAL A 177 8.15 -9.28 10.07
CA VAL A 177 8.12 -8.96 8.65
C VAL A 177 7.01 -9.80 8.02
N PHE A 178 6.16 -9.15 7.24
CA PHE A 178 5.12 -9.79 6.46
C PHE A 178 5.29 -9.43 4.99
N PRO A 179 5.22 -10.40 4.07
CA PRO A 179 5.11 -11.85 4.30
C PRO A 179 6.33 -12.46 5.00
N LYS A 180 6.22 -13.70 5.54
CA LYS A 180 7.31 -14.40 6.27
C LYS A 180 8.57 -14.66 5.42
N HIS A 181 8.46 -14.57 4.09
CA HIS A 181 9.56 -14.70 3.14
C HIS A 181 9.46 -13.64 2.04
N PRO A 182 9.71 -12.36 2.36
CA PRO A 182 9.65 -11.34 1.34
C PRO A 182 10.87 -11.47 0.43
N THR A 183 10.72 -11.08 -0.82
CA THR A 183 11.84 -11.01 -1.76
C THR A 183 12.85 -9.98 -1.25
N ILE A 184 12.38 -8.88 -0.68
CA ILE A 184 13.20 -7.83 -0.09
C ILE A 184 13.05 -7.86 1.43
N ASP A 185 14.14 -8.06 2.15
CA ASP A 185 14.18 -7.81 3.60
C ASP A 185 15.04 -6.57 3.85
N TYR A 186 14.41 -5.42 4.11
CA TYR A 186 15.11 -4.14 4.30
C TYR A 186 15.95 -4.07 5.60
N THR A 187 15.81 -5.05 6.50
CA THR A 187 16.65 -5.21 7.69
C THR A 187 18.01 -5.82 7.36
N GLN A 188 18.09 -6.58 6.27
CA GLN A 188 19.31 -7.27 5.86
C GLN A 188 20.21 -6.38 4.99
N ARG A 189 21.52 -6.40 5.28
CA ARG A 189 22.50 -5.58 4.56
C ARG A 189 22.65 -5.98 3.08
N ARG A 190 22.40 -7.26 2.75
CA ARG A 190 22.56 -7.84 1.40
C ARG A 190 21.50 -7.39 0.37
N THR A 191 20.35 -6.93 0.84
CA THR A 191 19.22 -6.51 0.01
C THR A 191 19.16 -4.99 -0.16
N ARG A 192 19.87 -4.22 0.68
CA ARG A 192 19.94 -2.77 0.62
C ARG A 192 20.65 -2.27 -0.64
N GLY A 193 19.98 -1.41 -1.41
CA GLY A 193 20.60 -0.59 -2.46
C GLY A 193 20.53 -1.12 -3.89
N LYS A 194 19.90 -2.28 -4.13
CA LYS A 194 19.63 -2.78 -5.49
C LYS A 194 18.17 -2.56 -5.83
N ALA A 195 17.91 -1.71 -6.82
CA ALA A 195 16.59 -1.54 -7.43
C ALA A 195 16.07 -2.89 -7.93
N ARG A 196 14.86 -3.28 -7.54
CA ARG A 196 14.24 -4.52 -8.05
C ARG A 196 13.00 -4.24 -8.86
N VAL A 197 12.75 -5.14 -9.79
CA VAL A 197 11.54 -5.14 -10.60
C VAL A 197 10.33 -5.25 -9.67
N GLY A 198 9.42 -4.28 -9.75
CA GLY A 198 8.22 -4.21 -8.90
C GLY A 198 8.42 -3.69 -7.48
N GLU A 199 9.61 -3.19 -7.14
CA GLU A 199 9.92 -2.54 -5.86
C GLU A 199 9.41 -1.10 -5.83
N VAL A 200 8.63 -0.78 -4.80
CA VAL A 200 8.18 0.56 -4.47
C VAL A 200 9.32 1.29 -3.76
N ALA A 201 9.84 2.34 -4.38
CA ALA A 201 10.91 3.15 -3.82
C ALA A 201 10.46 4.60 -3.51
N PRO A 202 11.13 5.27 -2.55
CA PRO A 202 10.94 6.71 -2.34
C PRO A 202 11.23 7.48 -3.63
N TYR A 203 10.39 8.47 -3.94
CA TYR A 203 10.49 9.30 -5.15
C TYR A 203 10.46 8.51 -6.47
N GLY A 204 10.00 7.25 -6.44
CA GLY A 204 9.78 6.40 -7.61
C GLY A 204 8.44 6.69 -8.30
N PRO A 205 8.12 5.96 -9.39
CA PRO A 205 6.89 6.17 -10.15
C PRO A 205 5.64 5.91 -9.30
N VAL A 206 5.65 4.88 -8.46
CA VAL A 206 4.51 4.53 -7.60
C VAL A 206 4.26 5.62 -6.56
N THR A 207 5.27 5.93 -5.75
CA THR A 207 5.15 6.95 -4.69
C THR A 207 4.80 8.32 -5.26
N SER A 208 5.31 8.67 -6.44
CA SER A 208 4.96 9.91 -7.14
C SER A 208 3.50 9.95 -7.62
N ALA A 209 2.99 8.85 -8.18
CA ALA A 209 1.62 8.77 -8.67
C ALA A 209 0.61 8.87 -7.52
N PHE A 210 0.84 8.14 -6.42
CA PHE A 210 -0.03 8.19 -5.25
C PHE A 210 0.07 9.53 -4.50
N TRP A 211 1.26 10.15 -4.46
CA TRP A 211 1.42 11.50 -3.91
C TRP A 211 0.58 12.54 -4.68
N ARG A 212 0.48 12.44 -6.01
CA ARG A 212 -0.41 13.30 -6.83
C ARG A 212 -1.89 13.12 -6.48
N LEU A 213 -2.28 11.94 -6.00
CA LEU A 213 -3.63 11.68 -5.48
C LEU A 213 -3.82 12.20 -4.05
N ARG A 214 -2.77 12.74 -3.42
CA ARG A 214 -2.70 13.07 -1.98
C ARG A 214 -2.88 11.85 -1.08
N TRP A 215 -2.45 10.68 -1.55
CA TRP A 215 -2.46 9.46 -0.74
C TRP A 215 -1.17 9.39 0.08
N ASN A 216 -1.29 8.82 1.27
CA ASN A 216 -0.15 8.51 2.11
C ASN A 216 0.53 7.23 1.64
N TRP A 217 1.79 7.08 2.00
CA TRP A 217 2.57 5.87 1.76
C TRP A 217 3.08 5.30 3.08
N GLY A 218 2.80 4.02 3.34
CA GLY A 218 3.24 3.36 4.57
C GLY A 218 4.77 3.25 4.71
N GLY A 219 5.51 3.43 3.61
CA GLY A 219 6.97 3.55 3.64
C GLY A 219 7.48 4.79 4.36
N ASP A 220 6.65 5.83 4.53
CA ASP A 220 7.01 7.08 5.22
C ASP A 220 6.69 7.07 6.72
N TRP A 221 5.94 6.08 7.23
CA TRP A 221 5.62 5.96 8.65
C TRP A 221 6.87 5.81 9.54
N LEU A 222 6.83 6.36 10.76
CA LEU A 222 8.05 6.49 11.59
C LEU A 222 8.49 5.18 12.26
N THR A 223 7.53 4.42 12.79
CA THR A 223 7.78 3.25 13.65
C THR A 223 7.64 1.93 12.88
N THR A 224 6.61 1.85 12.06
CA THR A 224 6.29 0.74 11.17
C THR A 224 6.66 1.12 9.75
N LYS A 225 7.09 0.16 8.93
CA LYS A 225 7.30 0.37 7.50
C LYS A 225 6.41 -0.56 6.72
N ASP A 226 5.48 0.01 5.99
CA ASP A 226 4.60 -0.73 5.11
C ASP A 226 4.81 -0.27 3.67
N TRP A 227 5.77 -0.90 2.98
CA TRP A 227 6.19 -0.43 1.66
C TRP A 227 5.17 -0.71 0.56
N MET A 228 4.29 -1.70 0.75
CA MET A 228 3.20 -2.00 -0.17
C MET A 228 2.05 -0.99 -0.06
N HIS A 229 1.80 -0.46 1.15
CA HIS A 229 0.56 0.23 1.48
C HIS A 229 0.50 1.69 1.04
N PHE A 230 -0.59 2.02 0.35
CA PHE A 230 -0.98 3.38 0.02
C PHE A 230 -2.42 3.61 0.40
N SER A 231 -2.74 4.74 1.05
CA SER A 231 -4.09 5.02 1.51
C SER A 231 -4.52 6.47 1.26
N ALA A 232 -5.81 6.67 0.97
CA ALA A 232 -6.37 8.02 1.02
C ALA A 232 -6.41 8.51 2.48
N PRO A 233 -6.11 9.80 2.74
CA PRO A 233 -6.14 10.36 4.07
C PRO A 233 -7.51 10.13 4.70
N ASN A 234 -7.54 9.91 6.01
CA ASN A 234 -8.81 9.87 6.73
C ASN A 234 -9.39 11.28 6.86
N ALA A 235 -10.67 11.37 7.21
CA ALA A 235 -11.40 12.63 7.32
C ALA A 235 -10.82 13.62 8.35
N THR A 236 -9.99 13.15 9.29
CA THR A 236 -9.32 13.98 10.31
C THR A 236 -7.94 14.49 9.89
N GLY A 237 -7.40 14.04 8.73
CA GLY A 237 -6.06 14.41 8.26
C GLY A 237 -4.91 13.80 9.05
N VAL A 238 -5.18 12.92 10.01
CA VAL A 238 -4.18 12.22 10.84
C VAL A 238 -4.33 10.73 10.59
N GLU A 239 -3.48 10.14 9.75
CA GLU A 239 -3.52 8.70 9.52
C GLU A 239 -3.31 7.96 10.85
N LEU A 240 -4.31 7.17 11.26
CA LEU A 240 -4.08 6.13 12.24
C LEU A 240 -3.14 5.14 11.56
N ILE A 241 -1.91 5.05 12.05
CA ILE A 241 -0.95 4.05 11.56
C ILE A 241 -1.68 2.71 11.62
N GLU A 242 -1.81 2.02 10.48
CA GLU A 242 -2.46 0.72 10.44
C GLU A 242 -1.49 -0.30 11.07
N HIS A 243 -1.52 -0.35 12.40
CA HIS A 243 -0.84 -1.38 13.17
C HIS A 243 -1.63 -2.68 13.05
N ASP A 244 -1.24 -3.55 12.12
CA ASP A 244 -1.40 -4.99 12.30
C ASP A 244 -0.21 -5.46 13.14
N GLU A 245 -0.31 -5.28 14.45
CA GLU A 245 0.65 -5.83 15.39
C GLU A 245 0.39 -7.33 15.52
N HIS A 246 1.01 -8.12 14.64
CA HIS A 246 1.29 -9.54 14.86
C HIS A 246 2.32 -9.74 15.99
N ASP A 247 2.17 -9.00 17.09
CA ASP A 247 3.14 -8.82 18.16
C ASP A 247 3.03 -9.86 19.27
N GLU A 248 2.32 -10.98 19.06
CA GLU A 248 2.34 -12.09 19.99
C GLU A 248 2.92 -13.36 19.36
N VAL A 249 4.15 -13.63 19.80
CA VAL A 249 4.71 -14.99 19.87
C VAL A 249 3.69 -15.87 20.59
N GLY A 250 2.87 -16.57 19.81
CA GLY A 250 1.97 -17.63 20.26
C GLY A 250 0.71 -17.14 20.98
N GLN A 251 -0.46 -17.59 20.52
CA GLN A 251 -1.66 -17.99 21.27
C GLN A 251 -2.84 -18.16 20.25
N PRO A 252 -3.86 -19.01 20.55
CA PRO A 252 -3.99 -20.33 19.97
C PRO A 252 -4.98 -20.39 18.79
N GLU A 253 -4.79 -21.46 18.02
CA GLU A 253 -5.79 -22.17 17.22
C GLU A 253 -7.24 -21.65 17.38
N TRP A 254 -7.78 -21.02 16.33
CA TRP A 254 -9.21 -20.81 16.20
C TRP A 254 -9.86 -22.21 16.13
N GLN A 255 -10.31 -22.72 17.27
CA GLN A 255 -11.16 -23.90 17.30
C GLN A 255 -12.61 -23.46 17.10
N PRO A 256 -13.34 -24.01 16.11
CA PRO A 256 -14.76 -23.76 16.00
C PRO A 256 -15.44 -24.30 17.27
N LYS A 257 -16.16 -23.44 17.99
CA LYS A 257 -17.01 -23.87 19.10
C LYS A 257 -17.94 -24.96 18.58
N ARG A 258 -17.78 -26.20 19.06
CA ARG A 258 -18.78 -27.25 18.89
C ARG A 258 -20.10 -26.68 19.39
N GLN A 259 -21.09 -26.62 18.50
CA GLN A 259 -22.47 -26.52 18.94
C GLN A 259 -22.75 -27.77 19.77
N VAL A 260 -22.86 -27.59 21.08
CA VAL A 260 -23.49 -28.60 21.93
C VAL A 260 -24.95 -28.55 21.54
N GLY A 261 -25.40 -29.58 20.82
CA GLY A 261 -26.80 -29.76 20.47
C GLY A 261 -27.64 -29.77 21.74
N ALA A 262 -28.65 -28.92 21.77
CA ALA A 262 -29.77 -29.11 22.67
C ALA A 262 -30.48 -30.39 22.23
N VAL A 263 -30.27 -31.47 22.98
CA VAL A 263 -31.14 -32.64 22.94
C VAL A 263 -32.42 -32.24 23.68
N SER A 264 -33.51 -32.15 22.95
CA SER A 264 -34.84 -31.99 23.49
C SER A 264 -35.40 -33.33 24.00
N ALA A 265 -36.08 -33.24 25.14
CA ALA A 265 -37.19 -34.07 25.63
C ALA A 265 -36.91 -35.51 26.08
N GLY A 266 -37.35 -35.77 27.31
CA GLY A 266 -37.49 -37.05 28.00
C GLY A 266 -38.04 -36.80 29.40
#